data_AF-X1L9A5-F1
#
_entry.id   AF-X1L9A5-F1
#
_cell.length_a   1.000
_cell.length_b   1.000
_cell.length_c   1.000
_cell.angle_alpha   90.00
_cell.angle_beta   90.00
_cell.angle_gamma   90.00
#
_symmetry.space_group_name_H-M   'P 1'
#
loop_
_entity.id
_entity.type
_entity.pdbx_description
1 polymer ?
#
loop_
_entity_poly.entity_id
_entity_poly.type
_entity_poly.pdbx_seq_one_letter_code
_entity_poly.pdbx_strand_id
1 'polypeptide(L)'
;MKYLPYSKEEIVVDYKKVSITKEGYANILLIMAQRKSVDRYMEIFKHAGISIDRIALSSEGISNWYSALGIDDTRPIAVIDLDRYHTHIQIMKNKNLLFSRSVSFNTVDSNTDRNILAKEIRLSFDSYLEENKEDVFGMIVSGSEEYSKEISAFLADNFSLPCESIEQSRYVKSKKEINKFSKQLAKASYTYLLGFASEPEKLKVNLIPKDIINKRKEQAIKSELMKTVVLFLCITVAVFAIMEKKMSSKREQLNKIETQLKEIDPEVKKLSRLKEDVELIQNQLTLKGSSIDIIRQFYEILPSDISLTLLEFEDKNRILLRGTSVELSSVFKLLPILEESPYFKNVKINYANKRTFRHKEFADFEIVCA
;
A
#
# COMPACT_ATOMS: atom_id res chain seq x y z
N MET A 1 -14.25 -25.03 -38.88
CA MET A 1 -14.23 -23.74 -39.61
C MET A 1 -14.11 -23.86 -41.14
N LYS A 2 -13.96 -25.05 -41.73
CA LYS A 2 -13.72 -25.24 -43.18
C LYS A 2 -14.94 -25.02 -44.09
N TYR A 3 -16.09 -24.59 -43.54
CA TYR A 3 -17.38 -24.53 -44.25
C TYR A 3 -18.15 -23.21 -44.05
N LEU A 4 -17.49 -22.15 -43.57
CA LEU A 4 -18.14 -20.84 -43.43
C LEU A 4 -17.85 -19.97 -44.67
N PRO A 5 -18.83 -19.25 -45.19
CA PRO A 5 -18.66 -18.38 -46.36
C PRO A 5 -17.94 -17.05 -46.04
N TYR A 6 -17.44 -16.86 -44.82
CA TYR A 6 -16.83 -15.61 -44.33
C TYR A 6 -15.42 -15.84 -43.80
N SER A 7 -14.54 -14.84 -43.94
CA SER A 7 -13.18 -14.91 -43.38
C SER A 7 -13.21 -14.89 -41.85
N LYS A 8 -12.11 -15.29 -41.20
CA LYS A 8 -11.99 -15.23 -39.74
C LYS A 8 -12.06 -13.79 -39.20
N GLU A 9 -11.68 -12.78 -39.98
CA GLU A 9 -11.78 -11.38 -39.56
C GLU A 9 -13.21 -10.82 -39.66
N GLU A 10 -14.04 -11.39 -40.54
CA GLU A 10 -15.40 -10.94 -40.82
C GLU A 10 -16.45 -11.45 -39.83
N ILE A 11 -16.07 -12.39 -38.96
CA ILE A 11 -16.96 -13.03 -37.99
C ILE A 11 -16.49 -12.81 -36.56
N VAL A 12 -17.43 -12.57 -35.67
CA VAL A 12 -17.25 -12.71 -34.23
C VAL A 12 -17.75 -14.09 -33.84
N VAL A 13 -16.92 -14.81 -33.10
CA VAL A 13 -17.21 -16.17 -32.66
C VAL A 13 -17.08 -16.25 -31.16
N ASP A 14 -18.09 -16.83 -30.53
CA ASP A 14 -18.07 -17.25 -29.14
C ASP A 14 -18.64 -18.67 -29.01
N TYR A 15 -18.46 -19.31 -27.86
CA TYR A 15 -18.95 -20.67 -27.67
C TYR A 15 -19.39 -20.93 -26.24
N LYS A 16 -20.33 -21.86 -26.08
CA LYS A 16 -20.85 -22.30 -24.79
C LYS A 16 -20.79 -23.81 -24.70
N LYS A 17 -20.22 -24.34 -23.62
CA LYS A 17 -20.28 -25.77 -23.31
C LYS A 17 -21.72 -26.12 -22.90
N VAL A 18 -22.33 -27.08 -23.60
CA VAL A 18 -23.70 -27.54 -23.37
C VAL A 18 -23.68 -28.76 -22.44
N SER A 19 -22.89 -29.78 -22.76
CA SER A 19 -22.80 -31.01 -21.97
C SER A 19 -21.46 -31.74 -22.19
N ILE A 20 -21.23 -32.81 -21.43
CA ILE A 20 -20.16 -33.77 -21.68
C ILE A 20 -20.84 -35.11 -21.97
N THR A 21 -20.45 -35.78 -23.06
CA THR A 21 -20.95 -37.12 -23.38
C THR A 21 -20.39 -38.15 -22.39
N LYS A 22 -21.03 -39.31 -22.29
CA LYS A 22 -20.55 -40.42 -21.44
C LYS A 22 -19.12 -40.87 -21.78
N GLU A 23 -18.68 -40.61 -23.02
CA GLU A 23 -17.37 -40.93 -23.56
C GLU A 23 -16.32 -39.84 -23.28
N GLY A 24 -16.70 -38.74 -22.60
CA GLY A 24 -15.79 -37.66 -22.21
C GLY A 24 -15.68 -36.50 -23.23
N TYR A 25 -16.39 -36.54 -24.34
CA TYR A 25 -16.40 -35.45 -25.33
C TYR A 25 -17.28 -34.29 -24.88
N ALA A 26 -16.88 -33.05 -25.16
CA ALA A 26 -17.68 -31.87 -24.86
C ALA A 26 -18.57 -31.50 -26.04
N ASN A 27 -19.88 -31.35 -25.79
CA ASN A 27 -20.80 -30.74 -26.72
C ASN A 27 -20.74 -29.22 -26.56
N ILE A 28 -20.48 -28.51 -27.66
CA ILE A 28 -20.26 -27.06 -27.67
C ILE A 28 -21.27 -26.42 -28.61
N LEU A 29 -22.01 -25.44 -28.09
CA LEU A 29 -22.79 -24.51 -28.89
C LEU A 29 -21.84 -23.44 -29.43
N LEU A 30 -21.64 -23.46 -30.75
CA LEU A 30 -20.85 -22.45 -31.46
C LEU A 30 -21.76 -21.29 -31.89
N ILE A 31 -21.38 -20.06 -31.55
CA ILE A 31 -22.14 -18.85 -31.84
C ILE A 31 -21.31 -17.97 -32.75
N MET A 32 -21.91 -17.53 -33.86
CA MET A 32 -21.23 -16.76 -34.88
C MET A 32 -22.11 -15.60 -35.34
N ALA A 33 -21.52 -14.42 -35.45
CA ALA A 33 -22.19 -13.22 -35.96
C ALA A 33 -21.26 -12.47 -36.92
N GLN A 34 -21.83 -11.79 -37.91
CA GLN A 34 -21.04 -10.90 -38.76
C GLN A 34 -20.50 -9.73 -37.93
N ARG A 35 -19.19 -9.51 -38.02
CA ARG A 35 -18.50 -8.44 -37.30
C ARG A 35 -19.10 -7.07 -37.60
N LYS A 36 -19.42 -6.80 -38.87
CA LYS A 36 -20.07 -5.56 -39.30
C LYS A 36 -21.39 -5.27 -38.58
N SER A 37 -22.18 -6.32 -38.27
CA SER A 37 -23.45 -6.15 -37.54
C SER A 37 -23.21 -5.77 -36.08
N VAL A 38 -22.23 -6.41 -35.45
CA VAL A 38 -21.81 -6.12 -34.06
C VAL A 38 -21.25 -4.70 -33.95
N ASP A 39 -20.31 -4.35 -34.83
CA ASP A 39 -19.64 -3.04 -34.84
C ASP A 39 -20.64 -1.90 -35.06
N ARG A 40 -21.63 -2.08 -35.95
CA ARG A 40 -22.71 -1.11 -36.18
C ARG A 40 -23.46 -0.78 -34.89
N TYR A 41 -23.88 -1.79 -34.12
CA TYR A 41 -24.58 -1.53 -32.85
C TYR A 41 -23.65 -0.85 -31.84
N MET A 42 -22.40 -1.31 -31.74
CA MET A 42 -21.40 -0.67 -30.87
C MET A 42 -21.20 0.82 -31.17
N GLU A 43 -21.15 1.20 -32.44
CA GLU A 43 -21.03 2.59 -32.86
C GLU A 43 -22.27 3.42 -32.51
N ILE A 44 -23.48 2.88 -32.69
CA ILE A 44 -24.73 3.58 -32.33
C ILE A 44 -24.73 3.95 -30.85
N PHE A 45 -24.46 2.99 -29.96
CA PHE A 45 -24.43 3.27 -28.52
C PHE A 45 -23.26 4.18 -28.13
N LYS A 46 -22.10 4.05 -28.78
CA LYS A 46 -20.97 4.97 -28.56
C LYS A 46 -21.33 6.42 -28.87
N HIS A 47 -22.03 6.69 -29.98
CA HIS A 47 -22.48 8.05 -30.33
C HIS A 47 -23.52 8.58 -29.35
N ALA A 48 -24.30 7.70 -28.73
CA ALA A 48 -25.21 8.05 -27.64
C ALA A 48 -24.51 8.25 -26.27
N GLY A 49 -23.18 8.08 -26.20
CA GLY A 49 -22.43 8.16 -24.95
C GLY A 49 -22.64 6.95 -24.01
N ILE A 50 -23.19 5.84 -24.52
CA ILE A 50 -23.49 4.64 -23.75
C ILE A 50 -22.41 3.59 -24.00
N SER A 51 -21.77 3.12 -22.93
CA SER A 51 -20.82 2.01 -22.98
C SER A 51 -21.55 0.67 -22.97
N ILE A 52 -21.32 -0.15 -24.00
CA ILE A 52 -21.84 -1.53 -24.04
C ILE A 52 -20.88 -2.46 -23.30
N ASP A 53 -21.30 -3.08 -22.21
CA ASP A 53 -20.48 -4.05 -21.47
C ASP A 53 -20.58 -5.47 -22.02
N ARG A 54 -21.68 -5.78 -22.72
CA ARG A 54 -21.93 -7.12 -23.26
C ARG A 54 -22.84 -7.08 -24.49
N ILE A 55 -22.59 -7.99 -25.42
CA ILE A 55 -23.51 -8.31 -26.53
C ILE A 55 -23.89 -9.79 -26.39
N ALA A 56 -25.11 -10.05 -25.93
CA ALA A 56 -25.62 -11.39 -25.66
C ALA A 56 -26.67 -11.81 -26.71
N LEU A 57 -27.08 -13.08 -26.66
CA LEU A 57 -28.18 -13.59 -27.49
C LEU A 57 -29.53 -13.38 -26.81
N SER A 58 -30.56 -13.05 -27.59
CA SER A 58 -31.94 -12.94 -27.07
C SER A 58 -32.40 -14.24 -26.41
N SER A 59 -31.90 -15.39 -26.86
CA SER A 59 -32.21 -16.69 -26.26
C SER A 59 -31.70 -16.83 -24.82
N GLU A 60 -30.54 -16.25 -24.47
CA GLU A 60 -30.09 -16.22 -23.07
C GLU A 60 -30.99 -15.31 -22.23
N GLY A 61 -31.46 -14.20 -22.79
CA GLY A 61 -32.43 -13.32 -22.13
C GLY A 61 -33.74 -14.05 -21.83
N ILE A 62 -34.36 -14.68 -22.83
CA ILE A 62 -35.61 -15.44 -22.63
C ILE A 62 -35.41 -16.61 -21.65
N SER A 63 -34.27 -17.31 -21.72
CA SER A 63 -33.95 -18.39 -20.77
C SER A 63 -33.85 -17.90 -19.33
N ASN A 64 -33.23 -16.73 -19.11
CA ASN A 64 -33.15 -16.11 -17.78
C ASN A 64 -34.53 -15.65 -17.29
N TRP A 65 -35.33 -15.02 -18.16
CA TRP A 65 -36.70 -14.63 -17.87
C TRP A 65 -37.54 -15.84 -17.45
N TYR A 66 -37.47 -16.93 -18.22
CA TYR A 66 -38.16 -18.18 -17.92
C TYR A 66 -37.72 -18.79 -16.59
N SER A 67 -36.42 -18.73 -16.31
CA SER A 67 -35.85 -19.25 -15.06
C SER A 67 -36.37 -18.49 -13.84
N ALA A 68 -36.57 -17.17 -13.96
CA ALA A 68 -37.11 -16.33 -12.91
C ALA A 68 -38.59 -16.60 -12.58
N LEU A 69 -39.33 -17.30 -13.45
CA LEU A 69 -40.73 -17.65 -13.20
C LEU A 69 -40.91 -18.76 -12.15
N GLY A 70 -39.85 -19.51 -11.82
CA GLY A 70 -39.92 -20.59 -10.82
C GLY A 70 -40.80 -21.79 -11.25
N ILE A 71 -41.10 -21.93 -12.54
CA ILE A 71 -41.90 -23.04 -13.09
C ILE A 71 -41.15 -24.36 -12.93
N ASP A 72 -41.84 -25.44 -12.53
CA ASP A 72 -41.27 -26.79 -12.56
C ASP A 72 -41.15 -27.27 -14.01
N ASP A 73 -39.91 -27.44 -14.46
CA ASP A 73 -39.54 -27.83 -15.81
C ASP A 73 -38.69 -29.11 -15.84
N THR A 74 -39.03 -30.05 -14.94
CA THR A 74 -38.47 -31.42 -14.93
C THR A 74 -38.66 -32.17 -16.25
N ARG A 75 -39.67 -31.78 -17.04
CA ARG A 75 -39.90 -32.22 -18.43
C ARG A 75 -39.73 -31.06 -19.42
N PRO A 76 -39.39 -31.34 -20.69
CA PRO A 76 -39.25 -30.30 -21.70
C PRO A 76 -40.52 -29.45 -21.87
N ILE A 77 -40.38 -28.14 -21.75
CA ILE A 77 -41.42 -27.14 -21.96
C ILE A 77 -40.94 -26.18 -23.06
N ALA A 78 -41.79 -25.93 -24.04
CA ALA A 78 -41.50 -24.94 -25.07
C ALA A 78 -41.89 -23.53 -24.60
N VAL A 79 -41.00 -22.57 -24.81
CA VAL A 79 -41.22 -21.14 -24.58
C VAL A 79 -41.30 -20.46 -25.94
N ILE A 80 -42.47 -19.90 -26.24
CA ILE A 80 -42.79 -19.19 -27.47
C ILE A 80 -42.86 -17.69 -27.14
N ASP A 81 -41.83 -16.95 -27.51
CA ASP A 81 -41.76 -15.51 -27.30
C ASP A 81 -42.09 -14.78 -28.61
N LEU A 82 -43.22 -14.08 -28.60
CA LEU A 82 -43.79 -13.40 -29.75
C LEU A 82 -43.30 -11.95 -29.81
N ASP A 83 -42.51 -11.60 -30.82
CA ASP A 83 -42.14 -10.21 -31.11
C ASP A 83 -42.80 -9.73 -32.42
N ARG A 84 -42.62 -8.44 -32.74
CA ARG A 84 -43.25 -7.81 -33.91
C ARG A 84 -42.84 -8.43 -35.24
N TYR A 85 -41.58 -8.85 -35.35
CA TYR A 85 -40.97 -9.34 -36.61
C TYR A 85 -40.41 -10.76 -36.50
N HIS A 86 -40.26 -11.27 -35.28
CA HIS A 86 -39.65 -12.55 -35.01
C HIS A 86 -40.41 -13.27 -33.92
N THR A 87 -40.51 -14.58 -34.02
CA THR A 87 -40.94 -15.43 -32.91
C THR A 87 -39.78 -16.32 -32.50
N HIS A 88 -39.45 -16.29 -31.22
CA HIS A 88 -38.44 -17.17 -30.65
C HIS A 88 -39.13 -18.42 -30.09
N ILE A 89 -38.64 -19.58 -30.51
CA ILE A 89 -39.10 -20.89 -30.08
C ILE A 89 -37.93 -21.53 -29.32
N GLN A 90 -38.09 -21.73 -28.02
CA GLN A 90 -37.08 -22.36 -27.16
C GLN A 90 -37.66 -23.57 -26.47
N ILE A 91 -36.85 -24.59 -26.22
CA ILE A 91 -37.25 -25.74 -25.41
C ILE A 91 -36.34 -25.79 -24.19
N MET A 92 -36.97 -25.74 -23.02
CA MET A 92 -36.34 -25.61 -21.72
C MET A 92 -36.58 -26.87 -20.89
N LYS A 93 -35.55 -27.32 -20.17
CA LYS A 93 -35.67 -28.40 -19.17
C LYS A 93 -34.67 -28.17 -18.04
N ASN A 94 -35.09 -28.33 -16.79
CA ASN A 94 -34.26 -28.08 -15.61
C ASN A 94 -33.50 -26.74 -15.68
N LYS A 95 -34.16 -25.67 -16.14
CA LYS A 95 -33.61 -24.33 -16.37
C LYS A 95 -32.49 -24.24 -17.40
N ASN A 96 -32.30 -25.27 -18.22
CA ASN A 96 -31.34 -25.29 -19.30
C ASN A 96 -32.04 -25.16 -20.65
N LEU A 97 -31.48 -24.34 -21.53
CA LEU A 97 -31.86 -24.25 -22.92
C LEU A 97 -31.36 -25.48 -23.68
N LEU A 98 -32.29 -26.30 -24.17
CA LEU A 98 -31.98 -27.49 -24.97
C LEU A 98 -32.03 -27.21 -26.46
N PHE A 99 -32.99 -26.39 -26.90
CA PHE A 99 -33.19 -26.04 -28.30
C PHE A 99 -33.62 -24.58 -28.43
N SER A 100 -33.19 -23.92 -29.50
CA SER A 100 -33.58 -22.54 -29.80
C SER A 100 -33.62 -22.30 -31.29
N ARG A 101 -34.74 -21.78 -31.78
CA ARG A 101 -34.93 -21.33 -33.16
C ARG A 101 -35.63 -19.98 -33.16
N SER A 102 -35.25 -19.12 -34.10
CA SER A 102 -35.97 -17.88 -34.37
C SER A 102 -36.59 -17.99 -35.76
N VAL A 103 -37.88 -17.70 -35.85
CA VAL A 103 -38.60 -17.65 -37.13
C VAL A 103 -38.97 -16.21 -37.42
N SER A 104 -38.66 -15.76 -38.64
CA SER A 104 -39.08 -14.42 -39.08
C SER A 104 -40.55 -14.49 -39.41
N PHE A 105 -41.34 -13.75 -38.64
CA PHE A 105 -42.79 -13.80 -38.69
C PHE A 105 -43.34 -12.42 -38.34
N ASN A 106 -44.00 -11.78 -39.30
CA ASN A 106 -44.63 -10.48 -39.10
C ASN A 106 -46.10 -10.70 -38.76
N THR A 107 -46.50 -10.30 -37.55
CA THR A 107 -47.89 -10.14 -37.07
C THR A 107 -48.83 -11.34 -37.24
N VAL A 108 -49.36 -11.84 -36.11
CA VAL A 108 -50.32 -12.96 -36.08
C VAL A 108 -51.77 -12.44 -36.19
N ASP A 109 -51.98 -11.48 -37.10
CA ASP A 109 -53.27 -10.78 -37.23
C ASP A 109 -54.33 -11.60 -37.98
N SER A 110 -53.92 -12.60 -38.79
CA SER A 110 -54.84 -13.47 -39.52
C SER A 110 -54.79 -14.95 -39.08
N ASN A 111 -55.85 -15.70 -39.40
CA ASN A 111 -55.85 -17.16 -39.18
C ASN A 111 -54.79 -17.89 -40.03
N THR A 112 -54.49 -17.37 -41.22
CA THR A 112 -53.42 -17.91 -42.08
C THR A 112 -52.06 -17.80 -41.39
N ASP A 113 -51.82 -16.65 -40.76
CA ASP A 113 -50.60 -16.35 -40.01
C ASP A 113 -50.40 -17.32 -38.83
N ARG A 114 -51.49 -17.63 -38.11
CA ARG A 114 -51.48 -18.60 -37.00
C ARG A 114 -51.14 -20.02 -37.45
N ASN A 115 -51.68 -20.45 -38.59
CA ASN A 115 -51.39 -21.76 -39.15
C ASN A 115 -49.93 -21.88 -39.60
N ILE A 116 -49.35 -20.81 -40.15
CA ILE A 116 -47.92 -20.77 -40.49
C ILE A 116 -47.08 -20.88 -39.21
N LEU A 117 -47.43 -20.13 -38.16
CA LEU A 117 -46.75 -20.22 -36.86
C LEU A 117 -46.82 -21.64 -36.28
N ALA A 118 -48.00 -22.27 -36.26
CA ALA A 118 -48.14 -23.64 -35.79
C ALA A 118 -47.31 -24.63 -36.61
N LYS A 119 -47.22 -24.45 -37.93
CA LYS A 119 -46.35 -25.25 -38.80
C LYS A 119 -44.87 -25.09 -38.39
N GLU A 120 -44.42 -23.86 -38.18
CA GLU A 120 -43.03 -23.58 -37.77
C GLU A 120 -42.71 -24.12 -36.37
N ILE A 121 -43.65 -24.08 -35.43
CA ILE A 121 -43.52 -24.70 -34.11
C ILE A 121 -43.41 -26.22 -34.24
N ARG A 122 -44.26 -26.85 -35.07
CA ARG A 122 -44.20 -28.30 -35.31
C ARG A 122 -42.86 -28.73 -35.89
N LEU A 123 -42.38 -28.04 -36.93
CA LEU A 123 -41.05 -28.29 -37.50
C LEU A 123 -39.92 -28.15 -36.46
N SER A 124 -40.08 -27.22 -35.52
CA SER A 124 -39.12 -27.02 -34.44
C SER A 124 -39.17 -28.16 -33.41
N PHE A 125 -40.35 -28.67 -33.09
CA PHE A 125 -40.52 -29.83 -32.21
C PHE A 125 -40.00 -31.11 -32.85
N ASP A 126 -40.27 -31.32 -34.14
CA ASP A 126 -39.75 -32.47 -34.90
C ASP A 126 -38.21 -32.45 -34.91
N SER A 127 -37.61 -31.29 -35.20
CA SER A 127 -36.15 -31.11 -35.16
C SER A 127 -35.56 -31.40 -33.78
N TYR A 128 -36.22 -30.92 -32.72
CA TYR A 128 -35.82 -31.18 -31.35
C TYR A 128 -35.91 -32.67 -30.99
N LEU A 129 -37.01 -33.32 -31.36
CA LEU A 129 -37.26 -34.74 -31.09
C LEU A 129 -36.23 -35.61 -31.80
N GLU A 130 -35.86 -35.27 -33.04
CA GLU A 130 -34.81 -35.96 -33.78
C GLU A 130 -33.46 -35.89 -33.07
N GLU A 131 -33.09 -34.72 -32.53
CA GLU A 131 -31.80 -34.50 -31.85
C GLU A 131 -31.76 -35.06 -30.42
N ASN A 132 -32.85 -34.91 -29.65
CA ASN A 132 -32.84 -35.15 -28.19
C ASN A 132 -33.61 -36.40 -27.76
N LYS A 133 -34.41 -37.01 -28.65
CA LYS A 133 -35.20 -38.23 -28.39
C LYS A 133 -36.16 -38.10 -27.20
N GLU A 134 -36.66 -36.90 -26.93
CA GLU A 134 -37.62 -36.59 -25.87
C GLU A 134 -38.69 -35.63 -26.39
N ASP A 135 -39.95 -35.80 -25.97
CA ASP A 135 -41.08 -34.96 -26.41
C ASP A 135 -41.21 -33.66 -25.60
N VAL A 136 -41.93 -32.69 -26.18
CA VAL A 136 -42.35 -31.46 -25.49
C VAL A 136 -43.69 -31.70 -24.78
N PHE A 137 -43.77 -31.34 -23.49
CA PHE A 137 -44.93 -31.66 -22.64
C PHE A 137 -45.83 -30.47 -22.35
N GLY A 138 -45.45 -29.27 -22.78
CA GLY A 138 -46.23 -28.05 -22.57
C GLY A 138 -45.62 -26.86 -23.29
N MET A 139 -46.41 -25.80 -23.40
CA MET A 139 -46.04 -24.56 -24.05
C MET A 139 -46.33 -23.37 -23.13
N ILE A 140 -45.42 -22.40 -23.15
CA ILE A 140 -45.61 -21.10 -22.52
C ILE A 140 -45.49 -20.06 -23.62
N VAL A 141 -46.50 -19.22 -23.74
CA VAL A 141 -46.54 -18.13 -24.71
C VAL A 141 -46.35 -16.82 -23.98
N SER A 142 -45.41 -15.99 -24.44
CA SER A 142 -45.17 -14.65 -23.92
C SER A 142 -44.74 -13.70 -25.05
N GLY A 143 -44.17 -12.55 -24.71
CA GLY A 143 -43.93 -11.46 -25.65
C GLY A 143 -45.19 -10.62 -25.83
N SER A 144 -45.59 -10.35 -27.07
CA SER A 144 -46.74 -9.48 -27.41
C SER A 144 -47.99 -9.81 -26.59
N GLU A 145 -48.33 -8.92 -25.65
CA GLU A 145 -49.48 -9.05 -24.75
C GLU A 145 -50.81 -8.93 -25.49
N GLU A 146 -50.80 -8.32 -26.69
CA GLU A 146 -51.99 -8.22 -27.54
C GLU A 146 -52.42 -9.59 -28.09
N TYR A 147 -51.47 -10.48 -28.38
CA TYR A 147 -51.73 -11.73 -29.08
C TYR A 147 -51.46 -12.99 -28.23
N SER A 148 -50.69 -12.89 -27.15
CA SER A 148 -50.21 -14.02 -26.34
C SER A 148 -51.32 -14.97 -25.87
N LYS A 149 -52.43 -14.41 -25.37
CA LYS A 149 -53.59 -15.20 -24.88
C LYS A 149 -54.32 -15.94 -26.00
N GLU A 150 -54.57 -15.27 -27.11
CA GLU A 150 -55.29 -15.85 -28.25
C GLU A 150 -54.45 -16.94 -28.93
N ILE A 151 -53.15 -16.68 -29.11
CA ILE A 151 -52.22 -17.66 -29.66
C ILE A 151 -52.05 -18.85 -28.71
N SER A 152 -51.99 -18.61 -27.41
CA SER A 152 -51.92 -19.70 -26.43
C SER A 152 -53.11 -20.64 -26.53
N ALA A 153 -54.34 -20.11 -26.64
CA ALA A 153 -55.54 -20.92 -26.84
C ALA A 153 -55.50 -21.68 -28.18
N PHE A 154 -55.17 -20.99 -29.28
CA PHE A 154 -55.04 -21.61 -30.60
C PHE A 154 -54.01 -22.76 -30.61
N LEU A 155 -52.86 -22.57 -29.95
CA LEU A 155 -51.82 -23.60 -29.88
C LEU A 155 -52.22 -24.76 -28.97
N ALA A 156 -52.94 -24.52 -27.87
CA ALA A 156 -53.49 -25.57 -27.02
C ALA A 156 -54.37 -26.53 -27.83
N ASP A 157 -55.27 -25.98 -28.65
CA ASP A 157 -56.19 -26.74 -29.50
C ASP A 157 -55.45 -27.49 -30.64
N ASN A 158 -54.44 -26.86 -31.26
CA ASN A 158 -53.72 -27.45 -32.40
C ASN A 158 -52.73 -28.55 -32.02
N PHE A 159 -52.18 -28.52 -30.81
CA PHE A 159 -51.15 -29.46 -30.36
C PHE A 159 -51.64 -30.43 -29.29
N SER A 160 -52.83 -30.24 -28.73
CA SER A 160 -53.35 -31.03 -27.60
C SER A 160 -52.37 -31.09 -26.42
N LEU A 161 -51.66 -29.98 -26.19
CA LEU A 161 -50.68 -29.82 -25.11
C LEU A 161 -51.12 -28.68 -24.16
N PRO A 162 -50.80 -28.77 -22.85
CA PRO A 162 -50.98 -27.66 -21.94
C PRO A 162 -50.25 -26.42 -22.46
N CYS A 163 -50.99 -25.31 -22.63
CA CYS A 163 -50.46 -24.05 -23.12
C CYS A 163 -50.91 -22.92 -22.18
N GLU A 164 -49.97 -22.17 -21.61
CA GLU A 164 -50.28 -21.02 -20.75
C GLU A 164 -49.69 -19.73 -21.35
N SER A 165 -50.51 -18.68 -21.39
CA SER A 165 -50.01 -17.33 -21.68
C SER A 165 -49.51 -16.67 -20.39
N ILE A 166 -48.25 -16.26 -20.37
CA ILE A 166 -47.62 -15.60 -19.24
C ILE A 166 -47.27 -14.16 -19.58
N GLU A 167 -47.75 -13.22 -18.76
CA GLU A 167 -47.39 -11.81 -18.88
C GLU A 167 -45.88 -11.61 -18.72
N GLN A 168 -45.27 -10.80 -19.58
CA GLN A 168 -43.83 -10.54 -19.60
C GLN A 168 -43.34 -10.01 -18.24
N SER A 169 -44.17 -9.21 -17.56
CA SER A 169 -43.84 -8.55 -16.29
C SER A 169 -44.16 -9.38 -15.03
N ARG A 170 -44.58 -10.65 -15.16
CA ARG A 170 -45.12 -11.46 -14.04
C ARG A 170 -44.23 -11.47 -12.79
N TYR A 171 -42.92 -11.58 -12.94
CA TYR A 171 -41.98 -11.64 -11.81
C TYR A 171 -41.40 -10.28 -11.38
N VAL A 172 -41.74 -9.18 -12.08
CA VAL A 172 -41.16 -7.87 -11.78
C VAL A 172 -41.89 -7.20 -10.62
N LYS A 173 -41.13 -6.82 -9.58
CA LYS A 173 -41.66 -6.26 -8.33
C LYS A 173 -42.32 -4.87 -8.52
N SER A 174 -41.81 -4.05 -9.44
CA SER A 174 -42.32 -2.68 -9.68
C SER A 174 -43.39 -2.65 -10.79
N LYS A 175 -44.62 -3.06 -10.46
CA LYS A 175 -45.72 -3.16 -11.44
C LYS A 175 -46.19 -1.81 -12.01
N LYS A 176 -46.04 -0.71 -11.27
CA LYS A 176 -46.71 0.56 -11.61
C LYS A 176 -46.13 1.25 -12.85
N GLU A 177 -44.79 1.33 -12.96
CA GLU A 177 -44.12 1.92 -14.12
C GLU A 177 -44.14 0.98 -15.33
N ILE A 178 -43.98 -0.32 -15.07
CA ILE A 178 -44.00 -1.35 -16.12
C ILE A 178 -45.38 -1.45 -16.76
N ASN A 179 -46.47 -1.28 -16.01
CA ASN A 179 -47.82 -1.26 -16.58
C ASN A 179 -48.08 -0.08 -17.53
N LYS A 180 -47.37 1.05 -17.36
CA LYS A 180 -47.46 2.17 -18.31
C LYS A 180 -46.67 1.86 -19.58
N PHE A 181 -45.49 1.26 -19.42
CA PHE A 181 -44.60 0.86 -20.50
C PHE A 181 -45.19 -0.29 -21.34
N SER A 182 -45.75 -1.32 -20.69
CA SER A 182 -46.34 -2.50 -21.34
C SER A 182 -47.50 -2.13 -22.27
N LYS A 183 -48.34 -1.17 -21.87
CA LYS A 183 -49.43 -0.65 -22.72
C LYS A 183 -48.93 0.01 -24.01
N GLN A 184 -47.77 0.69 -23.97
CA GLN A 184 -47.19 1.34 -25.16
C GLN A 184 -46.52 0.34 -26.10
N LEU A 185 -46.08 -0.80 -25.56
CA LEU A 185 -45.37 -1.85 -26.28
C LEU A 185 -46.17 -3.15 -26.38
N ALA A 186 -47.50 -3.06 -26.42
CA ALA A 186 -48.39 -4.21 -26.42
C ALA A 186 -48.07 -5.24 -27.54
N LYS A 187 -47.52 -4.75 -28.67
CA LYS A 187 -47.14 -5.56 -29.84
C LYS A 187 -45.70 -6.07 -29.86
N ALA A 188 -44.87 -5.71 -28.89
CA ALA A 188 -43.44 -5.99 -28.90
C ALA A 188 -43.04 -6.88 -27.71
N SER A 189 -42.07 -7.76 -27.96
CA SER A 189 -41.42 -8.50 -26.88
C SER A 189 -40.31 -7.66 -26.23
N TYR A 190 -40.37 -7.56 -24.91
CA TYR A 190 -39.30 -7.10 -24.04
C TYR A 190 -38.90 -8.19 -23.03
N THR A 191 -39.32 -9.45 -23.26
CA THR A 191 -39.04 -10.62 -22.42
C THR A 191 -37.53 -10.82 -22.24
N TYR A 192 -36.76 -10.79 -23.32
CA TYR A 192 -35.30 -10.92 -23.28
C TYR A 192 -34.63 -9.76 -22.54
N LEU A 193 -35.17 -8.54 -22.64
CA LEU A 193 -34.64 -7.38 -21.90
C LEU A 193 -34.82 -7.55 -20.40
N LEU A 194 -35.99 -8.03 -19.97
CA LEU A 194 -36.24 -8.35 -18.57
C LEU A 194 -35.31 -9.46 -18.10
N GLY A 195 -35.12 -10.50 -18.89
CA GLY A 195 -34.19 -11.58 -18.56
C GLY A 195 -32.72 -11.15 -18.47
N PHE A 196 -32.28 -10.24 -19.34
CA PHE A 196 -30.95 -9.61 -19.25
C PHE A 196 -30.80 -8.80 -17.97
N ALA A 197 -31.82 -8.03 -17.58
CA ALA A 197 -31.79 -7.21 -16.38
C ALA A 197 -31.88 -8.03 -15.08
N SER A 198 -32.51 -9.22 -15.14
CA SER A 198 -32.78 -10.03 -13.94
C SER A 198 -31.55 -10.78 -13.45
N GLU A 199 -30.81 -11.40 -14.37
CA GLU A 199 -29.66 -12.24 -14.04
C GLU A 199 -28.50 -11.99 -15.01
N PRO A 200 -27.93 -10.76 -15.04
CA PRO A 200 -26.88 -10.39 -15.99
C PRO A 200 -25.62 -11.24 -15.84
N GLU A 201 -25.35 -11.75 -14.65
CA GLU A 201 -24.20 -12.63 -14.36
C GLU A 201 -24.35 -14.03 -14.95
N LYS A 202 -25.58 -14.50 -15.22
CA LYS A 202 -25.83 -15.82 -15.81
C LYS A 202 -25.70 -15.85 -17.33
N LEU A 203 -25.57 -14.69 -17.97
CA LEU A 203 -25.27 -14.61 -19.40
C LEU A 203 -23.89 -15.22 -19.64
N LYS A 204 -23.79 -16.16 -20.58
CA LYS A 204 -22.53 -16.87 -20.84
C LYS A 204 -21.91 -16.45 -22.16
N VAL A 205 -22.69 -15.89 -23.07
CA VAL A 205 -22.24 -15.44 -24.38
C VAL A 205 -21.88 -13.96 -24.34
N ASN A 206 -20.76 -13.61 -24.95
CA ASN A 206 -20.38 -12.22 -25.19
C ASN A 206 -19.74 -12.04 -26.58
N LEU A 207 -20.49 -11.42 -27.48
CA LEU A 207 -20.09 -11.14 -28.85
C LEU A 207 -19.37 -9.79 -29.00
N ILE A 208 -18.89 -9.16 -27.93
CA ILE A 208 -17.98 -8.02 -28.09
C ILE A 208 -16.66 -8.53 -28.69
N PRO A 209 -16.17 -7.96 -29.81
CA PRO A 209 -14.91 -8.34 -30.41
C PRO A 209 -13.75 -8.28 -29.40
N LYS A 210 -12.94 -9.34 -29.35
CA LYS A 210 -11.86 -9.48 -28.35
C LYS A 210 -10.85 -8.34 -28.40
N ASP A 211 -10.59 -7.78 -29.58
CA ASP A 211 -9.71 -6.62 -29.74
C ASP A 211 -10.26 -5.37 -29.07
N ILE A 212 -11.59 -5.19 -29.03
CA ILE A 212 -12.23 -4.07 -28.33
C ILE A 212 -12.18 -4.31 -26.81
N ILE A 213 -12.43 -5.53 -26.34
CA ILE A 213 -12.28 -5.89 -24.92
C ILE A 213 -10.85 -5.61 -24.46
N ASN A 214 -9.86 -6.04 -25.23
CA ASN A 214 -8.44 -5.85 -24.91
C ASN A 214 -8.06 -4.37 -24.90
N LYS A 215 -8.48 -3.59 -25.92
CA LYS A 215 -8.26 -2.13 -25.95
C LYS A 215 -8.86 -1.43 -24.73
N ARG A 216 -10.07 -1.81 -24.31
CA ARG A 216 -10.70 -1.24 -23.10
C ARG A 216 -9.94 -1.60 -21.83
N LYS A 217 -9.46 -2.85 -21.70
CA LYS A 217 -8.61 -3.28 -20.58
C LYS A 217 -7.31 -2.48 -20.53
N GLU A 218 -6.65 -2.31 -21.67
CA GLU A 218 -5.43 -1.49 -21.75
C GLU A 218 -5.70 -0.03 -21.36
N GLN A 219 -6.79 0.55 -21.83
CA GLN A 219 -7.19 1.91 -21.46
C GLN A 219 -7.52 2.03 -19.97
N ALA A 220 -8.22 1.05 -19.40
CA ALA A 220 -8.52 1.00 -17.97
C ALA A 220 -7.24 0.92 -17.14
N ILE A 221 -6.33 -0.01 -17.47
CA ILE A 221 -5.03 -0.15 -16.81
C ILE A 221 -4.21 1.15 -16.91
N LYS A 222 -4.15 1.78 -18.10
CA LYS A 222 -3.49 3.07 -18.27
C LYS A 222 -4.10 4.15 -17.37
N SER A 223 -5.43 4.22 -17.29
CA SER A 223 -6.12 5.19 -16.45
C SER A 223 -5.88 4.95 -14.95
N GLU A 224 -5.81 3.70 -14.51
CA GLU A 224 -5.52 3.33 -13.12
C GLU A 224 -4.06 3.57 -12.75
N LEU A 225 -3.13 3.28 -13.66
CA LEU A 225 -1.72 3.62 -13.50
C LEU A 225 -1.53 5.13 -13.38
N MET A 226 -2.20 5.92 -14.21
CA MET A 226 -2.16 7.39 -14.11
C MET A 226 -2.66 7.88 -12.75
N LYS A 227 -3.78 7.36 -12.23
CA LYS A 227 -4.28 7.71 -10.89
C LYS A 227 -3.28 7.36 -9.80
N THR A 228 -2.67 6.17 -9.88
CA THR A 228 -1.66 5.71 -8.92
C THR A 228 -0.41 6.59 -8.95
N VAL A 229 0.07 6.96 -10.15
CA VAL A 229 1.22 7.86 -10.32
C VAL A 229 0.93 9.25 -9.75
N VAL A 230 -0.26 9.80 -10.00
CA VAL A 230 -0.69 11.09 -9.44
C VAL A 230 -0.75 11.03 -7.91
N LEU A 231 -1.36 9.97 -7.35
CA LEU A 231 -1.44 9.80 -5.89
C LEU A 231 -0.04 9.66 -5.27
N PHE A 232 0.84 8.87 -5.89
CA PHE A 232 2.23 8.73 -5.45
C PHE A 232 2.96 10.06 -5.48
N LEU A 233 2.84 10.84 -6.56
CA LEU A 233 3.43 12.17 -6.68
C LEU A 233 2.90 13.12 -5.58
N CYS A 234 1.60 13.11 -5.30
CA CYS A 234 1.02 13.90 -4.22
C CYS A 234 1.60 13.51 -2.85
N ILE A 235 1.77 12.21 -2.58
CA ILE A 235 2.40 11.72 -1.34
C ILE A 235 3.85 12.16 -1.27
N THR A 236 4.61 12.02 -2.36
CA THR A 236 6.01 12.47 -2.43
C THR A 236 6.13 13.96 -2.13
N VAL A 237 5.30 14.81 -2.76
CA VAL A 237 5.26 16.26 -2.50
C VAL A 237 4.91 16.56 -1.05
N ALA A 238 3.93 15.86 -0.47
CA ALA A 238 3.56 16.04 0.93
C ALA A 238 4.72 15.68 1.89
N VAL A 239 5.45 14.59 1.62
CA VAL A 239 6.63 14.19 2.40
C VAL A 239 7.73 15.26 2.30
N PHE A 240 8.02 15.76 1.10
CA PHE A 240 9.00 16.84 0.91
C PHE A 240 8.59 18.12 1.67
N ALA A 241 7.32 18.52 1.60
CA ALA A 241 6.82 19.69 2.32
C ALA A 241 6.95 19.54 3.86
N ILE A 242 6.67 18.34 4.39
CA ILE A 242 6.87 18.03 5.82
C ILE A 242 8.36 18.10 6.18
N MET A 243 9.23 17.58 5.32
CA MET A 243 10.67 17.58 5.54
C MET A 243 11.25 19.01 5.52
N GLU A 244 10.85 19.85 4.58
CA GLU A 244 11.22 21.27 4.54
C GLU A 244 10.75 22.00 5.79
N LYS A 245 9.50 21.78 6.22
CA LYS A 245 8.96 22.38 7.46
C LYS A 245 9.79 21.99 8.68
N LYS A 246 10.16 20.71 8.80
CA LYS A 246 11.00 20.22 9.91
C LYS A 246 12.42 20.79 9.86
N MET A 247 13.00 20.92 8.66
CA MET A 247 14.34 21.48 8.47
C MET A 247 14.39 22.97 8.81
N SER A 248 13.38 23.74 8.37
CA SER A 248 13.26 25.17 8.65
C SER A 248 13.10 25.43 10.16
N SER A 249 12.24 24.66 10.84
CA SER A 249 12.06 24.77 12.30
C SER A 249 13.36 24.51 13.08
N LYS A 250 14.16 23.52 12.65
CA LYS A 250 15.47 23.25 13.27
C LYS A 250 16.44 24.42 13.07
N ARG A 251 16.49 25.03 11.89
CA ARG A 251 17.33 26.20 11.62
C ARG A 251 16.93 27.38 12.50
N GLU A 252 15.63 27.62 12.67
CA GLU A 252 15.13 28.70 13.52
C GLU A 252 15.49 28.48 15.00
N GLN A 253 15.40 27.24 15.50
CA GLN A 253 15.85 26.89 16.85
C GLN A 253 17.37 27.11 17.02
N LEU A 254 18.16 26.73 16.02
CA LEU A 254 19.61 26.87 16.05
C LEU A 254 20.02 28.35 16.07
N ASN A 255 19.37 29.19 15.27
CA ASN A 255 19.58 30.64 15.30
C ASN A 255 19.19 31.26 16.65
N LYS A 256 18.12 30.79 17.29
CA LYS A 256 17.73 31.26 18.64
C LYS A 256 18.81 30.94 19.67
N ILE A 257 19.34 29.72 19.65
CA ILE A 257 20.42 29.29 20.56
C ILE A 257 21.70 30.09 20.28
N GLU A 258 22.06 30.31 19.02
CA GLU A 258 23.25 31.09 18.65
C GLU A 258 23.12 32.56 19.07
N THR A 259 21.91 33.12 18.98
CA THR A 259 21.62 34.49 19.43
C THR A 259 21.74 34.60 20.96
N GLN A 260 21.16 33.66 21.71
CA GLN A 260 21.29 33.60 23.17
C GLN A 260 22.75 33.39 23.62
N LEU A 261 23.53 32.59 22.88
CA LEU A 261 24.96 32.42 23.13
C LEU A 261 25.73 33.73 22.92
N LYS A 262 25.41 34.52 21.89
CA LYS A 262 26.04 35.83 21.65
C LYS A 262 25.69 36.85 22.74
N GLU A 263 24.49 36.79 23.29
CA GLU A 263 24.08 37.66 24.40
C GLU A 263 24.78 37.30 25.72
N ILE A 264 25.11 36.02 25.93
CA ILE A 264 25.73 35.50 27.17
C ILE A 264 27.28 35.54 27.11
N ASP A 265 27.90 35.62 25.93
CA ASP A 265 29.36 35.73 25.73
C ASP A 265 30.06 36.81 26.60
N PRO A 266 29.53 38.04 26.75
CA PRO A 266 30.16 39.05 27.61
C PRO A 266 30.08 38.73 29.12
N GLU A 267 29.07 37.99 29.59
CA GLU A 267 28.97 37.58 31.00
C GLU A 267 29.89 36.40 31.33
N VAL A 268 30.00 35.43 30.42
CA VAL A 268 30.91 34.28 30.59
C VAL A 268 32.38 34.73 30.60
N LYS A 269 32.75 35.72 29.78
CA LYS A 269 34.09 36.33 29.81
C LYS A 269 34.40 37.04 31.14
N LYS A 270 33.41 37.68 31.77
CA LYS A 270 33.60 38.30 33.10
C LYS A 270 33.80 37.25 34.19
N LEU A 271 33.06 36.15 34.14
CA LEU A 271 33.17 35.07 35.11
C LEU A 271 34.53 34.36 35.03
N SER A 272 35.07 34.18 33.82
CA SER A 272 36.38 33.56 33.60
C SER A 272 37.53 34.36 34.23
N ARG A 273 37.49 35.70 34.11
CA ARG A 273 38.52 36.58 34.71
C ARG A 273 38.48 36.55 36.24
N LEU A 274 37.27 36.56 36.81
CA LEU A 274 37.09 36.48 38.26
C LEU A 274 37.63 35.16 38.83
N LYS A 275 37.53 34.06 38.06
CA LYS A 275 38.10 32.76 38.44
C LYS A 275 39.63 32.77 38.42
N GLU A 276 40.24 33.38 37.40
CA GLU A 276 41.70 33.54 37.32
C GLU A 276 42.25 34.38 38.49
N ASP A 277 41.58 35.48 38.83
CA ASP A 277 41.98 36.31 39.97
C ASP A 277 41.90 35.56 41.30
N VAL A 278 40.87 34.71 41.48
CA VAL A 278 40.71 33.87 42.68
C VAL A 278 41.80 32.80 42.76
N GLU A 279 42.18 32.17 41.65
CA GLU A 279 43.26 31.18 41.60
C GLU A 279 44.63 31.82 41.93
N LEU A 280 44.89 33.04 41.47
CA LEU A 280 46.11 33.78 41.80
C LEU A 280 46.21 34.12 43.30
N ILE A 281 45.09 34.55 43.90
CA ILE A 281 45.03 34.87 45.34
C ILE A 281 45.23 33.61 46.18
N GLN A 282 44.65 32.47 45.80
CA GLN A 282 44.84 31.20 46.52
C GLN A 282 46.28 30.70 46.46
N ASN A 283 46.97 30.88 45.32
CA ASN A 283 48.38 30.49 45.18
C ASN A 283 49.34 31.36 46.02
N GLN A 284 49.00 32.63 46.28
CA GLN A 284 49.80 33.47 47.18
C GLN A 284 49.58 33.16 48.66
N LEU A 285 48.35 32.80 49.06
CA LEU A 285 48.00 32.50 50.45
C LEU A 285 48.47 31.12 50.92
N THR A 286 48.88 30.24 50.01
CA THR A 286 49.40 28.89 50.30
C THR A 286 50.92 28.84 50.54
N LEU A 287 51.63 29.97 50.50
CA LEU A 287 53.05 30.11 50.82
C LEU A 287 53.33 30.18 52.34
N LYS A 288 52.70 29.31 53.15
CA LYS A 288 53.14 29.06 54.54
C LYS A 288 54.33 28.10 54.53
N GLY A 289 55.52 28.60 54.87
CA GLY A 289 56.81 27.90 54.73
C GLY A 289 57.77 28.61 53.77
N SER A 290 57.77 29.95 53.81
CA SER A 290 58.64 30.78 52.97
C SER A 290 60.11 30.59 53.36
N SER A 291 61.02 30.65 52.38
CA SER A 291 62.48 30.55 52.56
C SER A 291 63.02 31.49 53.65
N ILE A 292 62.32 32.59 53.91
CA ILE A 292 62.62 33.57 54.95
C ILE A 292 62.44 32.99 56.38
N ASP A 293 61.42 32.16 56.60
CA ASP A 293 61.18 31.55 57.92
C ASP A 293 62.28 30.53 58.25
N ILE A 294 62.75 29.80 57.24
CA ILE A 294 63.82 28.79 57.38
C ILE A 294 65.18 29.47 57.64
N ILE A 295 65.48 30.57 56.94
CA ILE A 295 66.70 31.36 57.17
C ILE A 295 66.75 31.91 58.61
N ARG A 296 65.60 32.39 59.13
CA ARG A 296 65.55 32.88 60.51
C ARG A 296 65.90 31.80 61.51
N GLN A 297 65.42 30.58 61.30
CA GLN A 297 65.68 29.47 62.19
C GLN A 297 67.16 29.03 62.17
N PHE A 298 67.82 29.08 61.01
CA PHE A 298 69.27 28.79 60.94
C PHE A 298 70.07 29.72 61.85
N TYR A 299 69.75 31.02 61.87
CA TYR A 299 70.46 31.98 62.71
C TYR A 299 70.29 31.73 64.21
N GLU A 300 69.12 31.20 64.64
CA GLU A 300 68.86 30.90 66.05
C GLU A 300 69.55 29.61 66.52
N ILE A 301 69.83 28.67 65.60
CA ILE A 301 70.28 27.30 65.94
C ILE A 301 71.80 27.10 65.75
N LEU A 302 72.47 27.95 64.96
CA LEU A 302 73.88 27.77 64.61
C LEU A 302 74.84 28.06 65.80
N PRO A 303 75.72 27.10 66.15
CA PRO A 303 76.85 27.33 67.05
C PRO A 303 77.81 28.42 66.52
N SER A 304 78.40 29.21 67.42
CA SER A 304 79.28 30.34 67.09
C SER A 304 80.61 29.96 66.43
N ASP A 305 80.92 28.67 66.31
CA ASP A 305 82.14 28.09 65.71
C ASP A 305 81.92 27.52 64.30
N ILE A 306 80.71 27.70 63.72
CA ILE A 306 80.33 27.25 62.37
C ILE A 306 80.00 28.45 61.48
N SER A 307 80.58 28.49 60.28
CA SER A 307 80.27 29.48 59.25
C SER A 307 79.64 28.81 58.03
N LEU A 308 78.45 29.27 57.62
CA LEU A 308 77.78 28.79 56.42
C LEU A 308 78.24 29.58 55.19
N THR A 309 78.56 28.86 54.12
CA THR A 309 79.05 29.44 52.86
C THR A 309 78.01 29.33 51.75
N LEU A 310 77.14 28.31 51.81
CA LEU A 310 76.08 28.11 50.82
C LEU A 310 74.85 27.49 51.47
N LEU A 311 73.67 28.02 51.10
CA LEU A 311 72.35 27.50 51.43
C LEU A 311 71.52 27.46 50.15
N GLU A 312 71.17 26.26 49.68
CA GLU A 312 70.31 26.08 48.49
C GLU A 312 68.97 25.45 48.89
N PHE A 313 67.89 26.01 48.33
CA PHE A 313 66.51 25.53 48.49
C PHE A 313 66.00 25.04 47.15
N GLU A 314 65.72 23.74 47.05
CA GLU A 314 65.13 23.12 45.85
C GLU A 314 63.66 22.78 46.15
N ASP A 315 62.74 23.48 45.46
CA ASP A 315 61.28 23.39 45.51
C ASP A 315 60.69 22.47 46.60
N LYS A 316 60.58 23.04 47.81
CA LYS A 316 59.86 22.55 49.00
C LYS A 316 60.32 21.24 49.65
N ASN A 317 61.27 20.49 49.08
CA ASN A 317 61.59 19.13 49.57
C ASN A 317 63.08 18.84 49.80
N ARG A 318 64.01 19.77 49.50
CA ARG A 318 65.43 19.53 49.79
C ARG A 318 66.16 20.82 50.12
N ILE A 319 66.97 20.76 51.17
CA ILE A 319 67.81 21.87 51.63
C ILE A 319 69.26 21.38 51.67
N LEU A 320 70.14 22.10 50.97
CA LEU A 320 71.58 21.83 50.96
C LEU A 320 72.30 22.91 51.76
N LEU A 321 73.10 22.48 52.74
CA LEU A 321 73.89 23.31 53.62
C LEU A 321 75.37 23.01 53.40
N ARG A 322 76.18 24.03 53.11
CA ARG A 322 77.63 23.90 53.06
C ARG A 322 78.29 24.95 53.93
N GLY A 323 79.27 24.54 54.73
CA GLY A 323 79.96 25.43 55.64
C GLY A 323 81.33 24.92 56.09
N THR A 324 81.96 25.71 56.95
CA THR A 324 83.28 25.44 57.52
C THR A 324 83.20 25.57 59.03
N SER A 325 83.83 24.65 59.76
CA SER A 325 83.92 24.62 61.22
C SER A 325 85.36 24.66 61.69
N VAL A 326 85.62 25.20 62.89
CA VAL A 326 86.95 25.17 63.53
C VAL A 326 87.29 23.77 64.03
N GLU A 327 86.30 23.02 64.53
CA GLU A 327 86.46 21.62 64.97
C GLU A 327 85.52 20.69 64.22
N LEU A 328 86.01 19.50 63.87
CA LEU A 328 85.19 18.44 63.23
C LEU A 328 84.08 17.94 64.17
N SER A 329 84.32 17.99 65.49
CA SER A 329 83.37 17.60 66.54
C SER A 329 82.07 18.44 66.50
N SER A 330 82.17 19.72 66.14
CA SER A 330 81.04 20.67 66.10
C SER A 330 80.09 20.39 64.94
N VAL A 331 80.59 19.87 63.81
CA VAL A 331 79.75 19.44 62.68
C VAL A 331 78.86 18.27 63.09
N PHE A 332 79.40 17.31 63.85
CA PHE A 332 78.62 16.17 64.34
C PHE A 332 77.64 16.54 65.46
N LYS A 333 77.89 17.62 66.21
CA LYS A 333 76.93 18.17 67.19
C LYS A 333 75.78 18.92 66.53
N LEU A 334 75.96 19.46 65.32
CA LEU A 334 74.91 20.17 64.59
C LEU A 334 73.80 19.24 64.07
N LEU A 335 74.13 17.99 63.74
CA LEU A 335 73.19 16.97 63.25
C LEU A 335 71.94 16.80 64.16
N PRO A 336 72.07 16.43 65.44
CA PRO A 336 70.90 16.24 66.31
C PRO A 336 70.10 17.52 66.51
N ILE A 337 70.75 18.69 66.51
CA ILE A 337 70.07 19.98 66.69
C ILE A 337 69.20 20.33 65.46
N LEU A 338 69.67 19.98 64.26
CA LEU A 338 68.88 20.10 63.04
C LEU A 338 67.73 19.08 62.99
N GLU A 339 67.91 17.87 63.51
CA GLU A 339 66.85 16.83 63.58
C GLU A 339 65.75 17.14 64.60
N GLU A 340 66.05 17.87 65.69
CA GLU A 340 65.04 18.31 66.67
C GLU A 340 64.12 19.42 66.16
N SER A 341 64.51 20.11 65.08
CA SER A 341 63.70 21.17 64.49
C SER A 341 62.51 20.62 63.70
N PRO A 342 61.30 21.21 63.81
CA PRO A 342 60.11 20.77 63.07
C PRO A 342 60.20 21.00 61.55
N TYR A 343 61.22 21.71 61.06
CA TYR A 343 61.37 22.09 59.65
C TYR A 343 62.34 21.21 58.86
N PHE A 344 63.14 20.36 59.52
CA PHE A 344 64.11 19.49 58.84
C PHE A 344 63.84 18.02 59.17
N LYS A 345 63.88 17.18 58.14
CA LYS A 345 63.80 15.72 58.26
C LYS A 345 64.97 15.10 57.49
N ASN A 346 65.34 13.87 57.83
CA ASN A 346 66.42 13.09 57.22
C ASN A 346 67.72 13.88 56.98
N VAL A 347 68.29 14.45 58.05
CA VAL A 347 69.55 15.19 57.97
C VAL A 347 70.71 14.21 57.74
N LYS A 348 71.43 14.36 56.62
CA LYS A 348 72.57 13.49 56.27
C LYS A 348 73.80 14.33 55.94
N ILE A 349 74.95 13.96 56.50
CA ILE A 349 76.24 14.51 56.08
C ILE A 349 76.61 13.87 54.74
N ASN A 350 76.80 14.69 53.71
CA ASN A 350 77.32 14.23 52.42
C ASN A 350 78.85 14.09 52.48
N TYR A 351 79.55 15.06 53.08
CA TYR A 351 80.98 14.95 53.39
C TYR A 351 81.39 15.84 54.58
N ALA A 352 82.49 15.49 55.25
CA ALA A 352 83.16 16.33 56.24
C ALA A 352 84.68 16.08 56.16
N ASN A 353 85.42 17.01 55.56
CA ASN A 353 86.85 16.85 55.27
C ASN A 353 87.69 17.88 56.02
N LYS A 354 88.83 17.45 56.56
CA LYS A 354 89.80 18.36 57.18
C LYS A 354 90.58 19.12 56.11
N ARG A 355 90.67 20.43 56.28
CA ARG A 355 91.46 21.35 55.46
C ARG A 355 92.37 22.18 56.34
N THR A 356 93.67 22.15 56.05
CA THR A 356 94.66 22.99 56.74
C THR A 356 94.87 24.28 55.95
N PHE A 357 94.61 25.43 56.57
CA PHE A 357 94.82 26.73 55.94
C PHE A 357 95.58 27.65 56.90
N ARG A 358 96.72 28.19 56.46
CA ARG A 358 97.59 29.11 57.24
C ARG A 358 97.86 28.64 58.68
N HIS A 359 98.33 27.39 58.83
CA HIS A 359 98.66 26.75 60.12
C HIS A 359 97.49 26.60 61.12
N LYS A 360 96.23 26.64 60.66
CA LYS A 360 95.04 26.23 61.43
C LYS A 360 94.25 25.16 60.68
N GLU A 361 93.77 24.15 61.41
CA GLU A 361 92.87 23.12 60.88
C GLU A 361 91.43 23.64 60.88
N PHE A 362 90.73 23.41 59.77
CA PHE A 362 89.29 23.63 59.62
C PHE A 362 88.65 22.36 59.06
N ALA A 363 87.36 22.18 59.30
CA ALA A 363 86.56 21.10 58.72
C ALA A 363 85.52 21.70 57.76
N ASP A 364 85.63 21.39 56.47
CA ASP A 364 84.63 21.74 55.47
C ASP A 364 83.57 20.63 55.44
N PHE A 365 82.29 20.99 55.50
CA PHE A 365 81.19 20.03 55.54
C PHE A 365 80.05 20.38 54.59
N GLU A 366 79.30 19.35 54.21
CA GLU A 366 78.04 19.48 53.49
C GLU A 366 76.97 18.58 54.10
N ILE A 367 75.80 19.16 54.37
CA ILE A 367 74.64 18.50 54.96
C ILE A 367 73.46 18.65 54.00
N VAL A 368 72.72 17.57 53.82
CA VAL A 368 71.48 17.52 53.05
C VAL A 368 70.33 17.19 53.99
N CYS A 369 69.28 18.01 53.97
CA CYS A 369 68.02 17.76 54.68
C CYS A 369 66.91 17.50 53.64
N ALA A 370 66.05 16.50 53.87
CA ALA A 370 65.00 16.07 52.94
C ALA A 370 63.71 15.63 53.66
#